data_AF-A0A2V7ENN5-F1
#
_entry.id   AF-A0A2V7ENN5-F1
#
_cell.length_a   1.000
_cell.length_b   1.000
_cell.length_c   1.000
_cell.angle_alpha   90.00
_cell.angle_beta   90.00
_cell.angle_gamma   90.00
#
_symmetry.space_group_name_H-M   'P 1'
#
loop_
_entity.id
_entity.type
_entity.pdbx_description
1 polymer ?
#
loop_
_entity_poly.entity_id
_entity_poly.type
_entity_poly.pdbx_seq_one_letter_code
_entity_poly.pdbx_strand_id
1 'polypeptide(L)'
;MVRDSAMTQQSELLDIAQAAAFLHVSQMSLRRWTNSGRLPCFRVGGRRERRFRRADLLAFLERSGEPIRAPQGPGHLCGLYTSMAARERWAAAFLAAGLEAGAISFLAAEAAVRQRVLARLAGDWPAARAAARSGRLVLSQYAPSAAAQLEYWEAGFTSATGAGARELRVAGDVSGGPLGRRRSFDDVLAYEREYGALSRRFGVTTLCLYDARRLSGVEASRVLQVHSDMLAHAGGALVS
;
A
#
# COMPACT_ATOMS: atom_id res chain seq x y z
N MET A 1 -10.67 -36.39 -21.96
CA MET A 1 -9.73 -35.35 -22.42
C MET A 1 -10.26 -34.00 -21.97
N VAL A 2 -9.70 -33.43 -20.91
CA VAL A 2 -10.08 -32.14 -20.32
C VAL A 2 -8.96 -31.16 -20.66
N ARG A 3 -9.05 -30.53 -21.83
CA ARG A 3 -8.21 -29.40 -22.25
C ARG A 3 -9.00 -28.65 -23.32
N ASP A 4 -9.82 -27.68 -22.89
CA ASP A 4 -10.26 -26.58 -23.78
C ASP A 4 -10.89 -25.40 -23.03
N SER A 5 -11.37 -25.57 -21.80
CA SER A 5 -12.04 -24.47 -21.08
C SER A 5 -11.10 -23.43 -20.42
N ALA A 6 -9.78 -23.65 -20.44
CA ALA A 6 -8.81 -22.73 -19.80
C ALA A 6 -8.28 -21.63 -20.75
N MET A 7 -8.45 -21.77 -22.08
CA MET A 7 -7.94 -20.81 -23.06
C MET A 7 -8.98 -19.78 -23.53
N THR A 8 -10.27 -19.97 -23.25
CA THR A 8 -11.34 -19.07 -23.72
C THR A 8 -11.57 -17.84 -22.83
N GLN A 9 -10.91 -17.74 -21.67
CA GLN A 9 -11.08 -16.62 -20.73
C GLN A 9 -10.17 -15.40 -21.02
N GLN A 10 -9.34 -15.44 -22.09
CA GLN A 10 -8.32 -14.42 -22.37
C GLN A 10 -8.63 -13.44 -23.52
N SER A 11 -9.78 -13.56 -24.18
CA SER A 11 -10.06 -12.81 -25.43
C SER A 11 -11.39 -12.07 -25.45
N GLU A 12 -11.92 -11.66 -24.29
CA GLU A 12 -13.13 -10.85 -24.25
C GLU A 12 -12.78 -9.36 -24.16
N LEU A 13 -12.99 -8.66 -25.28
CA LEU A 13 -12.87 -7.21 -25.36
C LEU A 13 -14.13 -6.56 -24.79
N LEU A 14 -14.01 -5.97 -23.61
CA LEU A 14 -15.11 -5.31 -22.90
C LEU A 14 -15.47 -3.99 -23.60
N ASP A 15 -16.76 -3.67 -23.66
CA ASP A 15 -17.21 -2.33 -24.04
C ASP A 15 -16.99 -1.32 -22.89
N ILE A 16 -17.30 -0.04 -23.16
CA ILE A 16 -17.08 1.02 -22.18
C ILE A 16 -17.99 0.92 -20.96
N ALA A 17 -19.19 0.35 -21.08
CA ALA A 17 -20.11 0.17 -19.96
C ALA A 17 -19.63 -0.98 -19.06
N GLN A 18 -19.24 -2.11 -19.67
CA GLN A 18 -18.64 -3.25 -18.99
C GLN A 18 -17.33 -2.87 -18.30
N ALA A 19 -16.46 -2.12 -18.97
CA ALA A 19 -15.23 -1.62 -18.38
C ALA A 19 -15.48 -0.62 -17.23
N ALA A 20 -16.51 0.24 -17.35
CA ALA A 20 -16.89 1.18 -16.30
C ALA A 20 -17.36 0.45 -15.04
N ALA A 21 -18.23 -0.55 -15.22
CA ALA A 21 -18.68 -1.42 -14.16
C ALA A 21 -17.51 -2.19 -13.52
N PHE A 22 -16.60 -2.74 -14.34
CA PHE A 22 -15.43 -3.49 -13.87
C PHE A 22 -14.50 -2.65 -13.00
N LEU A 23 -14.29 -1.38 -13.35
CA LEU A 23 -13.43 -0.46 -12.60
C LEU A 23 -14.17 0.31 -11.49
N HIS A 24 -15.48 0.13 -11.33
CA HIS A 24 -16.34 0.92 -10.43
C HIS A 24 -16.23 2.43 -10.65
N VAL A 25 -16.22 2.89 -11.91
CA VAL A 25 -16.17 4.32 -12.26
C VAL A 25 -17.21 4.69 -13.32
N SER A 26 -17.42 5.99 -13.54
CA SER A 26 -18.29 6.45 -14.63
C SER A 26 -17.67 6.18 -16.01
N GLN A 27 -18.52 6.00 -17.03
CA GLN A 27 -18.06 5.96 -18.43
C GLN A 27 -17.33 7.24 -18.84
N MET A 28 -17.66 8.39 -18.23
CA MET A 28 -16.98 9.66 -18.49
C MET A 28 -15.53 9.65 -18.00
N SER A 29 -15.25 9.05 -16.83
CA SER A 29 -13.88 8.84 -16.34
C SER A 29 -13.06 8.00 -17.31
N LEU A 30 -13.62 6.90 -17.83
CA LEU A 30 -12.99 6.07 -18.86
C LEU A 30 -12.73 6.84 -20.17
N ARG A 31 -13.68 7.66 -20.63
CA ARG A 31 -13.48 8.51 -21.81
C ARG A 31 -12.31 9.47 -21.60
N ARG A 32 -12.24 10.13 -20.44
CA ARG A 32 -11.15 11.05 -20.10
C ARG A 32 -9.80 10.33 -20.09
N TRP A 33 -9.70 9.19 -19.42
CA TRP A 33 -8.43 8.44 -19.32
C TRP A 33 -7.95 7.85 -20.64
N THR A 34 -8.87 7.39 -21.48
CA THR A 34 -8.52 6.91 -22.84
C THR A 34 -8.13 8.06 -23.76
N ASN A 35 -8.82 9.20 -23.69
CA ASN A 35 -8.46 10.38 -24.47
C ASN A 35 -7.09 10.94 -24.08
N SER A 36 -6.72 10.86 -22.80
CA SER A 36 -5.42 11.31 -22.30
C SER A 36 -4.31 10.26 -22.44
N GLY A 37 -4.58 9.09 -23.03
CA GLY A 37 -3.61 8.00 -23.17
C GLY A 37 -3.26 7.25 -21.87
N ARG A 38 -3.92 7.56 -20.75
CA ARG A 38 -3.65 6.96 -19.43
C ARG A 38 -4.11 5.50 -19.33
N LEU A 39 -5.17 5.14 -20.06
CA LEU A 39 -5.68 3.78 -20.17
C LEU A 39 -5.72 3.37 -21.65
N PRO A 40 -5.05 2.28 -22.05
CA PRO A 40 -5.14 1.76 -23.41
C PRO A 40 -6.58 1.36 -23.79
N CYS A 41 -6.98 1.66 -25.02
CA CYS A 41 -8.22 1.13 -25.59
C CYS A 41 -8.05 0.89 -27.08
N PHE A 42 -8.72 -0.14 -27.58
CA PHE A 42 -8.88 -0.39 -29.01
C PHE A 42 -10.08 0.39 -29.53
N ARG A 43 -10.01 0.84 -30.77
CA ARG A 43 -11.15 1.45 -31.47
C ARG A 43 -11.59 0.50 -32.57
N VAL A 44 -12.82 0.01 -32.47
CA VAL A 44 -13.33 -1.06 -33.36
C VAL A 44 -14.56 -0.57 -34.13
N GLY A 45 -14.68 -1.00 -35.39
CA GLY A 45 -15.79 -0.68 -36.28
C GLY A 45 -15.79 0.76 -36.83
N GLY A 46 -16.72 1.04 -37.76
CA GLY A 46 -16.83 2.36 -38.41
C GLY A 46 -17.15 3.51 -37.44
N ARG A 47 -17.81 3.22 -36.32
CA ARG A 47 -18.10 4.19 -35.25
C ARG A 47 -16.94 4.37 -34.25
N ARG A 48 -15.83 3.66 -34.42
CA ARG A 48 -14.61 3.74 -33.57
C ARG A 48 -14.91 3.58 -32.09
N GLU A 49 -15.75 2.59 -31.76
CA GLU A 49 -16.15 2.29 -30.39
C GLU A 49 -14.97 1.80 -29.56
N ARG A 50 -14.93 2.19 -28.27
CA ARG A 50 -13.84 1.79 -27.38
C ARG A 50 -14.05 0.37 -26.89
N ARG A 51 -13.00 -0.43 -27.00
CA ARG A 51 -12.91 -1.80 -26.52
C ARG A 51 -11.69 -1.97 -25.62
N PHE A 52 -11.85 -2.68 -24.52
CA PHE A 52 -10.86 -2.78 -23.46
C PHE A 52 -10.50 -4.25 -23.22
N ARG A 53 -9.21 -4.57 -23.21
CA ARG A 53 -8.79 -5.89 -22.72
C ARG A 53 -8.91 -5.90 -21.21
N ARG A 54 -9.47 -6.97 -20.65
CA ARG A 54 -9.53 -7.16 -19.20
C ARG A 54 -8.15 -7.06 -18.54
N ALA A 55 -7.11 -7.59 -19.18
CA ALA A 55 -5.72 -7.49 -18.72
C ALA A 55 -5.24 -6.03 -18.60
N ASP A 56 -5.59 -5.16 -19.55
CA ASP A 56 -5.23 -3.74 -19.52
C ASP A 56 -5.96 -3.00 -18.39
N LEU A 57 -7.23 -3.35 -18.13
CA LEU A 57 -8.00 -2.81 -17.01
C LEU A 57 -7.43 -3.23 -15.66
N LEU A 58 -7.04 -4.51 -15.52
CA LEU A 58 -6.36 -5.03 -14.33
C LEU A 58 -5.01 -4.33 -14.13
N ALA A 59 -4.18 -4.25 -15.17
CA ALA A 59 -2.91 -3.54 -15.12
C ALA A 59 -3.10 -2.05 -14.82
N PHE A 60 -4.18 -1.44 -15.30
CA PHE A 60 -4.52 -0.06 -14.96
C PHE A 60 -4.90 0.11 -13.50
N LEU A 61 -5.75 -0.77 -12.93
CA LEU A 61 -6.03 -0.78 -11.48
C LEU A 61 -4.73 -0.91 -10.68
N GLU A 62 -3.83 -1.74 -11.19
CA GLU A 62 -2.54 -1.96 -10.56
C GLU A 62 -1.66 -0.71 -10.56
N ARG A 63 -1.59 0.02 -11.68
CA ARG A 63 -0.84 1.28 -11.81
C ARG A 63 -1.52 2.45 -11.12
N SER A 64 -2.85 2.53 -11.13
CA SER A 64 -3.61 3.66 -10.55
C SER A 64 -3.56 3.69 -9.02
N GLY A 65 -3.15 2.60 -8.39
CA GLY A 65 -2.63 2.63 -7.02
C GLY A 65 -1.17 3.06 -7.01
N GLU A 66 -0.82 4.15 -7.69
CA GLU A 66 0.53 4.72 -7.62
C GLU A 66 0.81 5.04 -6.14
N PRO A 67 1.98 4.66 -5.60
CA PRO A 67 2.32 5.00 -4.23
C PRO A 67 2.34 6.53 -4.12
N ILE A 68 1.62 7.07 -3.12
CA ILE A 68 1.80 8.46 -2.69
C ILE A 68 3.31 8.63 -2.50
N ARG A 69 3.92 9.68 -3.09
CA ARG A 69 5.33 10.01 -2.85
C ARG A 69 5.56 9.92 -1.36
N ALA A 70 6.43 9.00 -0.94
CA ALA A 70 6.65 8.78 0.48
C ALA A 70 7.09 10.13 1.08
N PRO A 71 6.40 10.63 2.11
CA PRO A 71 6.74 11.92 2.68
C PRO A 71 8.19 11.92 3.15
N GLN A 72 8.77 13.11 3.06
CA GLN A 72 10.14 13.36 3.51
C GLN A 72 10.04 13.85 4.95
N GLY A 73 10.16 12.91 5.88
CA GLY A 73 10.17 13.20 7.32
C GLY A 73 9.23 12.31 8.14
N PRO A 74 9.37 12.36 9.48
CA PRO A 74 8.57 11.56 10.40
C PRO A 74 7.08 11.79 10.20
N GLY A 75 6.30 10.72 10.32
CA GLY A 75 4.85 10.82 10.18
C GLY A 75 4.17 9.46 10.18
N HIS A 76 2.91 9.43 10.61
CA HIS A 76 2.11 8.21 10.69
C HIS A 76 1.01 8.23 9.61
N LEU A 77 1.26 7.56 8.48
CA LEU A 77 0.41 7.62 7.29
C LEU A 77 -0.59 6.45 7.25
N CYS A 78 -1.83 6.76 6.88
CA CYS A 78 -2.87 5.76 6.65
C CYS A 78 -2.95 5.40 5.16
N GLY A 79 -2.64 4.14 4.83
CA GLY A 79 -2.81 3.57 3.51
C GLY A 79 -4.02 2.65 3.44
N LEU A 80 -5.12 3.13 2.86
CA LEU A 80 -6.31 2.31 2.58
C LEU A 80 -6.18 1.62 1.22
N TYR A 81 -5.89 0.32 1.21
CA TYR A 81 -5.76 -0.42 -0.04
C TYR A 81 -7.08 -1.13 -0.40
N THR A 82 -7.35 -1.23 -1.69
CA THR A 82 -8.54 -1.93 -2.23
C THR A 82 -8.18 -3.24 -2.94
N SER A 83 -6.89 -3.56 -3.08
CA SER A 83 -6.41 -4.83 -3.63
C SER A 83 -5.14 -5.30 -2.94
N MET A 84 -4.93 -6.62 -2.91
CA MET A 84 -3.71 -7.24 -2.35
C MET A 84 -2.46 -6.78 -3.10
N ALA A 85 -2.57 -6.66 -4.42
CA ALA A 85 -1.48 -6.17 -5.26
C ALA A 85 -1.12 -4.72 -4.93
N ALA A 86 -2.10 -3.86 -4.60
CA ALA A 86 -1.85 -2.49 -4.17
C ALA A 86 -1.15 -2.45 -2.82
N ARG A 87 -1.63 -3.21 -1.82
CA ARG A 87 -0.94 -3.36 -0.53
C ARG A 87 0.54 -3.66 -0.71
N GLU A 88 0.84 -4.66 -1.53
CA GLU A 88 2.21 -5.12 -1.76
C GLU A 88 3.07 -4.09 -2.52
N ARG A 89 2.48 -3.33 -3.47
CA ARG A 89 3.20 -2.26 -4.18
C ARG A 89 3.52 -1.12 -3.25
N TRP A 90 2.55 -0.69 -2.46
CA TRP A 90 2.71 0.46 -1.56
C TRP A 90 3.74 0.18 -0.48
N ALA A 91 3.69 -1.00 0.14
CA ALA A 91 4.71 -1.43 1.08
C ALA A 91 6.10 -1.48 0.43
N ALA A 92 6.23 -2.10 -0.75
CA ALA A 92 7.53 -2.21 -1.42
C ALA A 92 8.11 -0.85 -1.82
N ALA A 93 7.30 0.03 -2.43
CA ALA A 93 7.73 1.37 -2.83
C ALA A 93 8.13 2.23 -1.61
N PHE A 94 7.36 2.15 -0.53
CA PHE A 94 7.66 2.89 0.71
C PHE A 94 8.97 2.44 1.36
N LEU A 95 9.21 1.12 1.41
CA LEU A 95 10.45 0.54 1.93
C LEU A 95 11.63 0.85 1.00
N ALA A 96 11.44 0.79 -0.31
CA ALA A 96 12.48 1.11 -1.30
C ALA A 96 13.01 2.53 -1.10
N ALA A 97 12.11 3.51 -0.99
CA ALA A 97 12.47 4.90 -0.75
C ALA A 97 13.31 5.07 0.53
N GLY A 98 12.93 4.42 1.63
CA GLY A 98 13.71 4.45 2.87
C GLY A 98 15.08 3.79 2.75
N LEU A 99 15.12 2.60 2.17
CA LEU A 99 16.36 1.84 2.00
C LEU A 99 17.37 2.55 1.11
N GLU A 100 16.91 3.19 0.04
CA GLU A 100 17.73 4.03 -0.85
C GLU A 100 18.22 5.30 -0.14
N ALA A 101 17.40 5.90 0.73
CA ALA A 101 17.78 7.04 1.56
C ALA A 101 18.70 6.69 2.74
N GLY A 102 18.97 5.40 3.01
CA GLY A 102 19.84 4.98 4.11
C GLY A 102 19.12 4.53 5.38
N ALA A 103 17.78 4.57 5.41
CA ALA A 103 16.99 4.26 6.58
C ALA A 103 17.07 2.78 7.01
N ILE A 104 16.91 2.54 8.31
CA ILE A 104 16.55 1.20 8.82
C ILE A 104 15.04 1.05 8.69
N SER A 105 14.62 0.05 7.93
CA SER A 105 13.22 -0.17 7.56
C SER A 105 12.69 -1.44 8.20
N PHE A 106 11.46 -1.40 8.69
CA PHE A 106 10.75 -2.53 9.29
C PHE A 106 9.54 -2.90 8.42
N LEU A 107 9.33 -4.20 8.20
CA LEU A 107 8.15 -4.74 7.53
C LEU A 107 7.39 -5.67 8.47
N ALA A 108 6.24 -5.21 8.96
CA ALA A 108 5.27 -6.04 9.68
C ALA A 108 4.15 -6.46 8.74
N ALA A 109 4.20 -7.71 8.28
CA ALA A 109 3.14 -8.32 7.48
C ALA A 109 3.06 -9.83 7.75
N GLU A 110 2.00 -10.50 7.30
CA GLU A 110 1.98 -11.98 7.30
C GLU A 110 3.08 -12.55 6.39
N ALA A 111 3.52 -13.78 6.67
CA ALA A 111 4.63 -14.43 5.94
C ALA A 111 4.42 -14.41 4.41
N ALA A 112 3.23 -14.80 3.93
CA ALA A 112 2.91 -14.78 2.50
C ALA A 112 2.94 -13.37 1.89
N VAL A 113 2.57 -12.35 2.68
CA VAL A 113 2.60 -10.95 2.25
C VAL A 113 4.03 -10.43 2.19
N ARG A 114 4.87 -10.76 3.20
CA ARG A 114 6.29 -10.41 3.19
C ARG A 114 6.99 -10.94 1.95
N GLN A 115 6.74 -12.20 1.59
CA GLN A 115 7.34 -12.79 0.40
C GLN A 115 6.97 -12.01 -0.88
N ARG A 116 5.71 -11.59 -1.01
CA ARG A 116 5.27 -10.79 -2.18
C ARG A 116 5.83 -9.38 -2.18
N VAL A 117 5.93 -8.73 -1.03
CA VAL A 117 6.58 -7.40 -0.89
C VAL A 117 8.07 -7.50 -1.26
N LEU A 118 8.77 -8.51 -0.75
CA LEU A 118 10.19 -8.73 -1.06
C LEU A 118 10.43 -9.06 -2.53
N ALA A 119 9.55 -9.85 -3.15
CA ALA A 119 9.61 -10.14 -4.58
C ALA A 119 9.43 -8.86 -5.42
N ARG A 120 8.48 -7.99 -5.04
CA ARG A 120 8.32 -6.66 -5.64
C ARG A 120 9.57 -5.80 -5.48
N LEU A 121 10.07 -5.70 -4.25
CA LEU A 121 11.27 -4.93 -3.93
C LEU A 121 12.45 -5.36 -4.80
N ALA A 122 12.64 -6.66 -4.96
CA ALA A 122 13.73 -7.22 -5.76
C ALA A 122 13.57 -7.00 -7.28
N GLY A 123 12.35 -6.97 -7.79
CA GLY A 123 12.07 -6.78 -9.23
C GLY A 123 12.06 -5.32 -9.65
N ASP A 124 11.40 -4.47 -8.88
CA ASP A 124 11.10 -3.09 -9.26
C ASP A 124 12.15 -2.09 -8.70
N TRP A 125 12.86 -2.44 -7.60
CA TRP A 125 13.88 -1.58 -6.96
C TRP A 125 15.20 -2.32 -6.67
N PRO A 126 16.04 -2.57 -7.69
CA PRO A 126 17.30 -3.30 -7.53
C PRO A 126 18.28 -2.67 -6.51
N ALA A 127 18.29 -1.35 -6.39
CA ALA A 127 19.13 -0.63 -5.42
C ALA A 127 18.69 -0.90 -3.97
N ALA A 128 17.38 -0.84 -3.71
CA ALA A 128 16.80 -1.19 -2.41
C ALA A 128 17.06 -2.66 -2.02
N ARG A 129 17.16 -3.58 -2.99
CA ARG A 129 17.47 -5.00 -2.72
C ARG A 129 18.82 -5.19 -2.04
N ALA A 130 19.85 -4.44 -2.45
CA ALA A 130 21.18 -4.52 -1.83
C ALA A 130 21.15 -4.02 -0.39
N ALA A 131 20.46 -2.90 -0.15
CA ALA A 131 20.23 -2.34 1.17
C ALA A 131 19.48 -3.30 2.11
N ALA A 132 18.44 -3.96 1.61
CA ALA A 132 17.70 -4.95 2.39
C ALA A 132 18.59 -6.11 2.87
N ARG A 133 19.55 -6.55 2.05
CA ARG A 133 20.49 -7.62 2.39
C ARG A 133 21.57 -7.20 3.38
N SER A 134 21.89 -5.90 3.45
CA SER A 134 22.91 -5.37 4.37
C SER A 134 22.36 -5.18 5.80
N GLY A 135 21.28 -5.87 6.17
CA GLY A 135 20.65 -5.76 7.49
C GLY A 135 19.80 -4.50 7.71
N ARG A 136 19.59 -3.66 6.68
CA ARG A 136 18.77 -2.43 6.81
C ARG A 136 17.27 -2.68 6.66
N LEU A 137 16.85 -3.91 6.32
CA LEU A 137 15.45 -4.32 6.32
C LEU A 137 15.21 -5.38 7.41
N VAL A 138 14.41 -5.02 8.41
CA VAL A 138 13.99 -5.89 9.51
C VAL A 138 12.61 -6.48 9.21
N LEU A 139 12.52 -7.80 9.18
CA LEU A 139 11.24 -8.50 8.96
C LEU A 139 10.53 -8.74 10.29
N SER A 140 9.69 -7.80 10.71
CA SER A 140 9.02 -7.80 11.99
C SER A 140 7.89 -8.81 12.09
N GLN A 141 7.80 -9.52 13.22
CA GLN A 141 6.72 -10.46 13.50
C GLN A 141 5.52 -9.75 14.14
N TYR A 142 4.32 -10.26 13.87
CA TYR A 142 3.17 -9.83 14.65
C TYR A 142 3.26 -10.42 16.05
N ALA A 143 3.07 -9.56 17.04
CA ALA A 143 2.96 -9.96 18.42
C ALA A 143 1.53 -10.48 18.73
N PRO A 144 1.35 -11.27 19.80
CA PRO A 144 0.06 -11.83 20.17
C PRO A 144 -0.96 -10.78 20.69
N SER A 145 -0.51 -9.57 21.04
CA SER A 145 -1.36 -8.48 21.54
C SER A 145 -0.86 -7.11 21.08
N ALA A 146 -1.71 -6.08 21.21
CA ALA A 146 -1.35 -4.69 20.95
C ALA A 146 -0.16 -4.24 21.83
N ALA A 147 -0.25 -4.50 23.13
CA ALA A 147 0.81 -4.17 24.08
C ALA A 147 2.15 -4.82 23.71
N ALA A 148 2.14 -6.13 23.43
CA ALA A 148 3.35 -6.84 23.02
C ALA A 148 3.88 -6.34 21.66
N GLN A 149 3.00 -5.86 20.77
CA GLN A 149 3.41 -5.26 19.51
C GLN A 149 4.10 -3.91 19.73
N LEU A 150 3.62 -3.09 20.67
CA LEU A 150 4.22 -1.80 21.03
C LEU A 150 5.59 -2.00 21.72
N GLU A 151 5.69 -2.96 22.64
CA GLU A 151 6.97 -3.35 23.27
C GLU A 151 7.99 -3.81 22.22
N TYR A 152 7.55 -4.63 21.26
CA TYR A 152 8.38 -5.06 20.14
C TYR A 152 8.89 -3.88 19.32
N TRP A 153 8.01 -2.91 19.02
CA TRP A 153 8.39 -1.71 18.28
C TRP A 153 9.39 -0.85 19.05
N GLU A 154 9.13 -0.58 20.32
CA GLU A 154 10.01 0.22 21.16
C GLU A 154 11.41 -0.41 21.28
N ALA A 155 11.50 -1.72 21.49
CA ALA A 155 12.77 -2.43 21.52
C ALA A 155 13.52 -2.33 20.19
N GLY A 156 12.81 -2.50 19.07
CA GLY A 156 13.38 -2.38 17.72
C GLY A 156 13.90 -0.98 17.41
N PHE A 157 13.12 0.06 17.74
CA PHE A 157 13.52 1.46 17.50
C PHE A 157 14.67 1.87 18.42
N THR A 158 14.65 1.46 19.69
CA THR A 158 15.75 1.70 20.63
C THR A 158 17.05 1.07 20.15
N SER A 159 16.99 -0.18 19.69
CA SER A 159 18.17 -0.87 19.15
C SER A 159 18.71 -0.18 17.89
N ALA A 160 17.84 0.16 16.94
CA ALA A 160 18.26 0.82 15.70
C ALA A 160 18.84 2.22 15.94
N THR A 161 18.22 3.02 16.81
CA THR A 161 18.74 4.34 17.18
C THR A 161 20.06 4.25 17.95
N GLY A 162 20.19 3.31 18.89
CA GLY A 162 21.44 3.04 19.60
C GLY A 162 22.59 2.60 18.68
N ALA A 163 22.27 1.93 17.57
CA ALA A 163 23.22 1.57 16.52
C ALA A 163 23.53 2.72 15.52
N GLY A 164 22.99 3.92 15.73
CA GLY A 164 23.27 5.11 14.92
C GLY A 164 22.37 5.31 13.71
N ALA A 165 21.21 4.64 13.64
CA ALA A 165 20.24 4.88 12.57
C ALA A 165 19.75 6.33 12.58
N ARG A 166 19.89 7.02 11.44
CA ARG A 166 19.45 8.42 11.26
C ARG A 166 18.00 8.55 10.82
N GLU A 167 17.44 7.51 10.22
CA GLU A 167 16.06 7.46 9.78
C GLU A 167 15.50 6.06 10.01
N LEU A 168 14.28 6.00 10.55
CA LEU A 168 13.53 4.78 10.77
C LEU A 168 12.26 4.78 9.93
N ARG A 169 11.97 3.66 9.28
CA ARG A 169 10.73 3.47 8.52
C ARG A 169 9.98 2.22 8.91
N VAL A 170 8.64 2.28 8.92
CA VAL A 170 7.80 1.10 9.17
C VAL A 170 6.74 0.98 8.08
N ALA A 171 6.66 -0.18 7.45
CA ALA A 171 5.48 -0.60 6.68
C ALA A 171 4.74 -1.68 7.48
N GLY A 172 3.53 -1.39 7.94
CA GLY A 172 2.71 -2.30 8.75
C GLY A 172 1.40 -2.65 8.07
N ASP A 173 1.13 -3.93 7.81
CA ASP A 173 -0.20 -4.43 7.42
C ASP A 173 -1.02 -4.74 8.67
N VAL A 174 -1.89 -3.82 9.08
CA VAL A 174 -2.69 -3.97 10.32
C VAL A 174 -3.84 -4.95 10.10
N SER A 175 -4.47 -4.90 8.92
CA SER A 175 -5.59 -5.78 8.53
C SER A 175 -5.19 -7.25 8.37
N GLY A 176 -3.92 -7.52 8.05
CA GLY A 176 -3.33 -8.84 7.99
C GLY A 176 -2.99 -9.45 9.36
N GLY A 177 -2.77 -8.63 10.38
CA GLY A 177 -2.30 -9.07 11.69
C GLY A 177 -3.41 -9.54 12.66
N PRO A 178 -3.03 -10.10 13.83
CA PRO A 178 -3.98 -10.51 14.86
C PRO A 178 -4.92 -9.39 15.30
N LEU A 179 -4.43 -8.14 15.33
CA LEU A 179 -5.22 -6.94 15.64
C LEU A 179 -6.35 -6.76 14.63
N GLY A 180 -6.06 -6.67 13.33
CA GLY A 180 -7.09 -6.48 12.31
C GLY A 180 -7.96 -7.71 11.99
N ARG A 181 -7.63 -8.91 12.51
CA ARG A 181 -8.40 -10.14 12.22
C ARG A 181 -9.35 -10.59 13.32
N ARG A 182 -9.03 -10.34 14.59
CA ARG A 182 -9.73 -10.97 15.72
C ARG A 182 -10.20 -9.99 16.79
N ARG A 183 -9.90 -8.70 16.66
CA ARG A 183 -10.18 -7.69 17.69
C ARG A 183 -11.31 -6.75 17.26
N SER A 184 -11.83 -6.01 18.23
CA SER A 184 -12.78 -4.94 17.95
C SER A 184 -12.07 -3.81 17.19
N PHE A 185 -12.83 -3.03 16.42
CA PHE A 185 -12.27 -1.87 15.74
C PHE A 185 -11.73 -0.81 16.73
N ASP A 186 -12.33 -0.71 17.92
CA ASP A 186 -11.85 0.20 18.97
C ASP A 186 -10.47 -0.21 19.52
N ASP A 187 -10.16 -1.52 19.57
CA ASP A 187 -8.81 -2.00 19.91
C ASP A 187 -7.77 -1.56 18.87
N VAL A 188 -8.15 -1.54 17.59
CA VAL A 188 -7.28 -1.03 16.52
C VAL A 188 -7.03 0.46 16.75
N LEU A 189 -8.07 1.26 17.01
CA LEU A 189 -7.90 2.69 17.28
C LEU A 189 -7.10 3.00 18.55
N ALA A 190 -7.19 2.15 19.59
CA ALA A 190 -6.36 2.27 20.78
C ALA A 190 -4.89 2.02 20.44
N TYR A 191 -4.61 0.91 19.75
CA TYR A 191 -3.28 0.59 19.26
C TYR A 191 -2.69 1.70 18.38
N GLU A 192 -3.45 2.24 17.42
CA GLU A 192 -2.94 3.28 16.52
C GLU A 192 -2.59 4.59 17.25
N ARG A 193 -3.31 4.94 18.31
CA ARG A 193 -3.00 6.12 19.13
C ARG A 193 -1.70 5.93 19.91
N GLU A 194 -1.54 4.79 20.56
CA GLU A 194 -0.34 4.45 21.32
C GLU A 194 0.88 4.30 20.40
N TYR A 195 0.71 3.60 19.28
CA TYR A 195 1.73 3.46 18.25
C TYR A 195 2.09 4.82 17.65
N GLY A 196 1.12 5.69 17.39
CA GLY A 196 1.37 7.05 16.91
C GLY A 196 2.21 7.87 17.88
N ALA A 197 1.98 7.76 19.19
CA ALA A 197 2.81 8.41 20.20
C ALA A 197 4.24 7.84 20.22
N LEU A 198 4.38 6.51 20.14
CA LEU A 198 5.67 5.83 20.06
C LEU A 198 6.45 6.24 18.80
N SER A 199 5.81 6.20 17.64
CA SER A 199 6.39 6.57 16.34
C SER A 199 6.92 8.00 16.35
N ARG A 200 6.16 8.97 16.89
CA ARG A 200 6.61 10.36 17.05
C ARG A 200 7.81 10.50 17.97
N ARG A 201 7.85 9.77 19.10
CA ARG A 201 8.97 9.81 20.04
C ARG A 201 10.30 9.38 19.39
N PHE A 202 10.26 8.43 18.46
CA PHE A 202 11.44 7.94 17.75
C PHE A 202 11.67 8.59 16.37
N GLY A 203 10.84 9.55 15.97
CA GLY A 203 10.94 10.18 14.64
C GLY A 203 10.73 9.20 13.49
N VAL A 204 9.88 8.18 13.67
CA VAL A 204 9.65 7.14 12.68
C VAL A 204 8.72 7.64 11.58
N THR A 205 9.04 7.29 10.32
CA THR A 205 8.10 7.44 9.21
C THR A 205 7.36 6.12 9.00
N THR A 206 6.05 6.11 9.12
CA THR A 206 5.24 4.89 9.06
C THR A 206 4.18 4.95 7.97
N LEU A 207 4.04 3.85 7.24
CA LEU A 207 2.88 3.52 6.42
C LEU A 207 2.10 2.37 7.06
N CYS A 208 0.96 2.69 7.69
CA CYS A 208 0.01 1.72 8.22
C CYS A 208 -1.04 1.38 7.15
N LEU A 209 -1.13 0.10 6.79
CA LEU A 209 -1.95 -0.41 5.70
C LEU A 209 -3.19 -1.12 6.22
N TYR A 210 -4.34 -0.75 5.65
CA TYR A 210 -5.65 -1.31 5.98
C TYR A 210 -6.42 -1.74 4.73
N ASP A 211 -7.13 -2.85 4.84
CA ASP A 211 -8.03 -3.32 3.80
C ASP A 211 -9.31 -2.51 3.80
N ALA A 212 -9.44 -1.56 2.88
CA ALA A 212 -10.63 -0.72 2.78
C ALA A 212 -11.91 -1.52 2.52
N ARG A 213 -11.80 -2.77 2.02
CA ARG A 213 -12.95 -3.65 1.78
C ARG A 213 -13.48 -4.29 3.06
N ARG A 214 -12.73 -4.19 4.17
CA ARG A 214 -13.07 -4.76 5.48
C ARG A 214 -13.49 -3.69 6.50
N LEU A 215 -13.48 -2.43 6.10
CA LEU A 215 -13.89 -1.30 6.92
C LEU A 215 -15.21 -0.74 6.40
N SER A 216 -16.12 -0.38 7.30
CA SER A 216 -17.21 0.53 7.00
C SER A 216 -16.67 1.94 6.72
N GLY A 217 -17.49 2.80 6.10
CA GLY A 217 -17.10 4.20 5.85
C GLY A 217 -16.78 4.98 7.13
N VAL A 218 -17.47 4.68 8.24
CA VAL A 218 -17.22 5.30 9.55
C VAL A 218 -15.89 4.83 10.13
N GLU A 219 -15.59 3.53 10.04
CA GLU A 219 -14.32 2.97 10.48
C GLU A 219 -13.16 3.53 9.66
N ALA A 220 -13.27 3.56 8.33
CA ALA A 220 -12.27 4.17 7.46
C ALA A 220 -12.01 5.64 7.83
N SER A 221 -13.05 6.43 8.08
CA SER A 221 -12.93 7.82 8.54
C SER A 221 -12.20 7.93 9.89
N ARG A 222 -12.52 7.06 10.86
CA ARG A 222 -11.87 7.05 12.18
C ARG A 222 -10.40 6.65 12.11
N VAL A 223 -10.04 5.67 11.27
CA VAL A 223 -8.62 5.35 11.03
C VAL A 223 -7.90 6.56 10.45
N LEU A 224 -8.48 7.24 9.45
CA LEU A 224 -7.87 8.44 8.87
C LEU A 224 -7.64 9.55 9.91
N GLN A 225 -8.58 9.74 10.84
CA GLN A 225 -8.47 10.76 11.90
C GLN A 225 -7.32 10.51 12.87
N VAL A 226 -7.01 9.25 13.21
CA VAL A 226 -5.87 8.93 14.10
C VAL A 226 -4.51 8.99 13.40
N HIS A 227 -4.49 9.16 12.07
CA HIS A 227 -3.30 9.34 11.23
C HIS A 227 -3.23 10.78 10.70
N SER A 228 -3.25 11.75 11.63
CA SER A 228 -3.37 13.18 11.33
C SER A 228 -2.28 13.76 10.42
N ASP A 229 -1.13 13.08 10.31
CA ASP A 229 0.00 13.51 9.47
C ASP A 229 -0.30 13.42 7.97
N MET A 230 -1.39 12.74 7.58
CA MET A 230 -1.92 12.76 6.20
C MET A 230 -2.40 14.15 5.77
N LEU A 231 -2.99 14.93 6.69
CA LEU A 231 -3.55 16.24 6.35
C LEU A 231 -2.46 17.32 6.25
N ALA A 232 -1.35 17.16 6.96
CA ALA A 232 -0.23 18.10 6.92
C ALA A 232 0.50 18.09 5.56
N HIS A 233 0.60 16.94 4.89
CA HIS A 233 1.32 16.79 3.64
C HIS A 233 0.49 17.10 2.38
N ALA A 234 -0.83 17.31 2.52
CA ALA A 234 -1.68 17.79 1.44
C ALA A 234 -1.58 19.32 1.22
N GLY A 235 -1.02 20.07 2.18
CA GLY A 235 -0.87 21.53 2.12
C GLY A 235 0.40 22.04 1.41
N GLY A 236 1.31 21.15 1.02
CA GLY A 236 2.62 21.51 0.45
C GLY A 236 2.62 21.74 -1.06
N ALA A 237 1.69 22.54 -1.58
CA ALA A 237 1.74 23.05 -2.96
C ALA A 237 0.87 24.31 -3.15
N LEU A 238 0.98 25.28 -2.24
CA LEU A 238 0.55 26.66 -2.49
C LEU A 238 1.54 27.61 -1.82
N VAL A 239 2.73 27.76 -2.40
CA VAL A 239 3.59 28.93 -2.16
C VAL A 239 4.20 29.37 -3.48
N SER A 240 3.68 30.50 -3.96
CA SER A 240 4.14 31.45 -5.00
C SER A 240 4.51 30.92 -6.39
#